data_AF-A0A941XCB1-F1
#
_entry.id   AF-A0A941XCB1-F1
#
_cell.length_a   1.000
_cell.length_b   1.000
_cell.length_c   1.000
_cell.angle_alpha   90.00
_cell.angle_beta   90.00
_cell.angle_gamma   90.00
#
_symmetry.space_group_name_H-M   'P 1'
#
loop_
_entity.id
_entity.type
_entity.pdbx_description
1 polymer ?
#
loop_
_entity_poly.entity_id
_entity_poly.type
_entity_poly.pdbx_seq_one_letter_code
_entity_poly.pdbx_strand_id
1 'polypeptide(L)'
;MNWIDEVSLKLKKKNQVLFSKSSEYMQDLIKLFEIQNHRVMALWAFDFASESIAKFEEKYPEEKRPREALEKAKDWASGKIKMHLAQRKILDCHAVTKEMENKEDIAICHSIGQVCAVVHTARHAIGYALYDLTALIYKYGIENCKDVVEQRKQEYIEKIRYWNEHLCDYQGIWADFMLK
;
A
#
# COMPACT_ATOMS: atom_id res chain seq x y z
N MET A 1 14.96 6.25 -18.10
CA MET A 1 13.81 5.80 -18.94
C MET A 1 12.57 6.34 -18.28
N ASN A 2 11.68 7.04 -18.99
CA ASN A 2 10.46 7.55 -18.36
C ASN A 2 9.57 6.38 -17.88
N TRP A 3 8.79 6.57 -16.82
CA TRP A 3 7.94 5.53 -16.24
C TRP A 3 6.92 4.98 -17.25
N ILE A 4 6.45 5.82 -18.19
CA ILE A 4 5.52 5.41 -19.25
C ILE A 4 6.15 4.33 -20.15
N ASP A 5 7.43 4.47 -20.49
CA ASP A 5 8.13 3.47 -21.31
C ASP A 5 8.31 2.16 -20.53
N GLU A 6 8.64 2.24 -19.23
CA GLU A 6 8.74 1.08 -18.34
C GLU A 6 7.43 0.29 -18.29
N VAL A 7 6.34 1.01 -18.01
CA VAL A 7 4.99 0.44 -17.92
C VAL A 7 4.56 -0.15 -19.26
N SER A 8 4.82 0.54 -20.38
CA SER A 8 4.54 0.05 -21.74
C SER A 8 5.23 -1.29 -22.02
N LEU A 9 6.52 -1.39 -21.66
CA LEU A 9 7.29 -2.61 -21.85
C LEU A 9 6.76 -3.76 -20.97
N LYS A 10 6.40 -3.47 -19.72
CA LYS A 10 5.85 -4.47 -18.79
C LYS A 10 4.45 -4.94 -19.20
N LEU A 11 3.60 -4.06 -19.74
CA LEU A 11 2.32 -4.42 -20.33
C LEU A 11 2.49 -5.36 -21.52
N LYS A 12 3.41 -5.04 -22.45
CA LYS A 12 3.75 -5.91 -23.59
C LYS A 12 4.23 -7.30 -23.15
N LYS A 13 4.97 -7.38 -22.05
CA LYS A 13 5.45 -8.62 -21.44
C LYS A 13 4.40 -9.34 -20.56
N LYS A 14 3.18 -8.78 -20.45
CA LYS A 14 2.09 -9.32 -19.62
C LYS A 14 2.46 -9.46 -18.13
N ASN A 15 3.33 -8.59 -17.62
CA ASN A 15 3.64 -8.53 -16.20
C ASN A 15 2.39 -8.15 -15.40
N GLN A 16 2.22 -8.73 -14.21
CA GLN A 16 1.14 -8.35 -13.30
C GLN A 16 1.41 -7.00 -12.61
N VAL A 17 2.68 -6.72 -12.27
CA VAL A 17 3.12 -5.47 -11.63
C VAL A 17 3.87 -4.59 -12.64
N LEU A 18 3.42 -3.35 -12.77
CA LEU A 18 3.84 -2.45 -13.85
C LEU A 18 4.87 -1.40 -13.42
N PHE A 19 5.06 -1.22 -12.12
CA PHE A 19 6.16 -0.43 -11.55
C PHE A 19 7.20 -1.36 -10.90
N SER A 20 8.41 -0.88 -10.68
CA SER A 20 9.46 -1.66 -10.01
C SER A 20 10.26 -0.84 -9.02
N LYS A 21 10.90 -1.51 -8.06
CA LYS A 21 11.86 -0.87 -7.13
C LYS A 21 13.10 -0.32 -7.83
N SER A 22 13.42 -0.79 -9.04
CA SER A 22 14.49 -0.28 -9.89
C SER A 22 14.04 0.86 -10.80
N SER A 23 12.75 1.22 -10.78
CA SER A 23 12.22 2.33 -11.57
C SER A 23 12.86 3.63 -11.11
N GLU A 24 13.43 4.38 -12.05
CA GLU A 24 13.97 5.71 -11.82
C GLU A 24 12.92 6.64 -11.20
N TYR A 25 11.68 6.54 -11.69
CA TYR A 25 10.53 7.30 -11.23
C TYR A 25 10.14 7.01 -9.77
N MET A 26 10.48 5.84 -9.24
CA MET A 26 10.14 5.47 -7.85
C MET A 26 11.27 5.75 -6.85
N GLN A 27 12.48 6.13 -7.31
CA GLN A 27 13.66 6.21 -6.43
C GLN A 27 13.57 7.30 -5.37
N ASP A 28 13.00 8.45 -5.71
CA ASP A 28 12.76 9.54 -4.77
C ASP A 28 11.79 9.13 -3.65
N LEU A 29 10.70 8.43 -4.00
CA LEU A 29 9.74 7.90 -3.04
C LEU A 29 10.35 6.81 -2.16
N ILE A 30 11.16 5.92 -2.74
CA ILE A 30 11.89 4.88 -1.98
C ILE A 30 12.80 5.53 -0.94
N LYS A 31 13.64 6.48 -1.36
CA LYS A 31 14.54 7.20 -0.45
C LYS A 31 13.77 7.94 0.63
N LEU A 32 12.63 8.53 0.28
CA LEU A 32 11.76 9.18 1.25
C LEU A 32 11.25 8.17 2.28
N PHE A 33 10.75 7.00 1.87
CA PHE A 33 10.24 5.98 2.78
C PHE A 33 11.32 5.43 3.74
N GLU A 34 12.55 5.28 3.27
CA GLU A 34 13.66 4.71 4.05
C GLU A 34 14.08 5.57 5.25
N ILE A 35 13.89 6.88 5.16
CA ILE A 35 14.30 7.82 6.23
C ILE A 35 13.18 8.17 7.21
N GLN A 36 11.96 7.64 7.01
CA GLN A 36 10.82 7.97 7.86
C GLN A 36 10.84 7.23 9.19
N ASN A 37 10.28 7.86 10.22
CA ASN A 37 9.97 7.18 11.48
C ASN A 37 9.00 6.01 11.24
N HIS A 38 9.21 4.89 11.92
CA HIS A 38 8.37 3.69 11.72
C HIS A 38 6.88 3.94 12.02
N ARG A 39 6.57 4.78 13.02
CA ARG A 39 5.18 5.14 13.36
C ARG A 39 4.55 6.03 12.30
N VAL A 40 5.30 6.98 11.73
CA VAL A 40 4.85 7.79 10.58
C VAL A 40 4.47 6.86 9.43
N MET A 41 5.31 5.87 9.12
CA MET A 41 5.00 4.91 8.05
C MET A 41 3.81 4.01 8.37
N ALA A 42 3.61 3.61 9.64
CA ALA A 42 2.45 2.84 10.03
C ALA A 42 1.14 3.64 9.91
N LEU A 43 1.13 4.91 10.30
CA LEU A 43 -0.04 5.78 10.17
C LEU A 43 -0.34 6.11 8.70
N TRP A 44 0.69 6.43 7.92
CA TRP A 44 0.60 6.55 6.47
C TRP A 44 -0.04 5.29 5.85
N ALA A 45 0.42 4.12 6.30
CA ALA A 45 -0.09 2.84 5.85
C ALA A 45 -1.57 2.62 6.22
N PHE A 46 -1.98 2.95 7.44
CA PHE A 46 -3.37 2.77 7.87
C PHE A 46 -4.35 3.68 7.12
N ASP A 47 -3.95 4.91 6.80
CA ASP A 47 -4.76 5.82 5.98
C ASP A 47 -4.99 5.24 4.59
N PHE A 48 -3.91 4.86 3.91
CA PHE A 48 -3.98 4.31 2.55
C PHE A 48 -4.66 2.93 2.49
N ALA A 49 -4.47 2.08 3.51
CA ALA A 49 -5.22 0.85 3.67
C ALA A 49 -6.72 1.14 3.76
N SER A 50 -7.11 2.08 4.62
CA SER A 50 -8.52 2.42 4.84
C SER A 50 -9.18 2.93 3.55
N GLU A 51 -8.48 3.78 2.81
CA GLU A 51 -8.92 4.31 1.52
C GLU A 51 -9.08 3.21 0.46
N SER A 52 -8.06 2.36 0.29
CA SER A 52 -8.11 1.26 -0.69
C SER A 52 -9.17 0.21 -0.34
N ILE A 53 -9.35 -0.11 0.94
CA ILE A 53 -10.39 -1.06 1.36
C ILE A 53 -11.78 -0.47 1.15
N ALA A 54 -12.00 0.81 1.42
CA ALA A 54 -13.30 1.45 1.18
C ALA A 54 -13.71 1.32 -0.30
N LYS A 55 -12.80 1.64 -1.23
CA LYS A 55 -13.03 1.47 -2.67
C LYS A 55 -13.25 0.00 -3.07
N PHE A 56 -12.53 -0.93 -2.44
CA PHE A 56 -12.65 -2.36 -2.71
C PHE A 56 -14.00 -2.92 -2.25
N GLU A 57 -14.47 -2.51 -1.06
CA GLU A 57 -15.74 -2.95 -0.47
C GLU A 57 -16.97 -2.47 -1.25
N GLU A 58 -16.87 -1.37 -2.00
CA GLU A 58 -17.94 -0.95 -2.94
C GLU A 58 -18.26 -2.04 -3.98
N LYS A 59 -17.25 -2.80 -4.39
CA LYS A 59 -17.38 -3.86 -5.40
C LYS A 59 -17.49 -5.26 -4.78
N TYR A 60 -16.85 -5.47 -3.64
CA TYR A 60 -16.80 -6.75 -2.94
C TYR A 60 -17.23 -6.61 -1.47
N PRO A 61 -18.50 -6.26 -1.19
CA PRO A 61 -18.97 -5.97 0.16
C PRO A 61 -18.86 -7.18 1.10
N GLU A 62 -18.96 -8.40 0.58
CA GLU A 62 -18.86 -9.63 1.36
C GLU A 62 -17.42 -10.11 1.59
N GLU A 63 -16.44 -9.53 0.90
CA GLU A 63 -15.04 -9.90 1.06
C GLU A 63 -14.41 -9.16 2.26
N LYS A 64 -14.48 -9.79 3.43
CA LYS A 64 -14.05 -9.16 4.69
C LYS A 64 -12.54 -9.26 4.95
N ARG A 65 -11.79 -10.14 4.26
CA ARG A 65 -10.37 -10.40 4.56
C ARG A 65 -9.50 -9.13 4.50
N PRO A 66 -9.67 -8.19 3.54
CA PRO A 66 -8.91 -6.94 3.52
C PRO A 66 -9.16 -6.05 4.75
N ARG A 67 -10.42 -5.91 5.17
CA ARG A 67 -10.79 -5.15 6.37
C ARG A 67 -10.23 -5.79 7.63
N GLU A 68 -10.35 -7.11 7.76
CA GLU A 68 -9.79 -7.86 8.89
C GLU A 68 -8.26 -7.74 8.98
N ALA A 69 -7.55 -7.73 7.84
CA ALA A 69 -6.11 -7.54 7.79
C ALA A 69 -5.69 -6.17 8.36
N LEU A 70 -6.39 -5.09 7.99
CA LEU A 70 -6.12 -3.76 8.53
C LEU A 70 -6.37 -3.69 10.03
N GLU A 71 -7.50 -4.20 10.50
CA GLU A 71 -7.83 -4.17 11.93
C GLU A 71 -6.82 -4.97 12.75
N LYS A 72 -6.36 -6.13 12.25
CA LYS A 72 -5.29 -6.88 12.92
C LYS A 72 -3.92 -6.24 12.80
N ALA A 73 -3.63 -5.51 11.73
CA ALA A 73 -2.41 -4.70 11.66
C ALA A 73 -2.40 -3.60 12.73
N LYS A 74 -3.53 -2.90 12.94
CA LYS A 74 -3.70 -1.88 14.00
C LYS A 74 -3.62 -2.49 15.41
N ASP A 75 -4.29 -3.62 15.65
CA ASP A 75 -4.21 -4.35 16.92
C ASP A 75 -2.76 -4.76 17.23
N TRP A 76 -2.01 -5.21 16.22
CA TRP A 76 -0.62 -5.58 16.40
C TRP A 76 0.28 -4.36 16.65
N ALA A 77 0.12 -3.28 15.88
CA ALA A 77 0.89 -2.05 16.06
C ALA A 77 0.69 -1.41 17.44
N SER A 78 -0.49 -1.61 18.05
CA SER A 78 -0.81 -1.18 19.41
C SER A 78 -0.43 -2.18 20.51
N GLY A 79 0.08 -3.36 20.16
CA GLY A 79 0.51 -4.38 21.11
C GLY A 79 -0.61 -5.24 21.69
N LYS A 80 -1.86 -5.08 21.22
CA LYS A 80 -3.01 -5.88 21.66
C LYS A 80 -2.89 -7.35 21.28
N ILE A 81 -2.20 -7.65 20.18
CA ILE A 81 -2.00 -9.02 19.69
C ILE A 81 -0.55 -9.27 19.29
N LYS A 82 -0.20 -10.56 19.23
CA LYS A 82 1.11 -11.02 18.72
C LYS A 82 1.14 -10.97 17.18
N MET A 83 2.34 -10.74 16.64
CA MET A 83 2.59 -10.65 15.19
C MET A 83 1.94 -11.75 14.35
N HIS A 84 2.06 -13.01 14.74
CA HIS A 84 1.57 -14.14 13.94
C HIS A 84 0.05 -14.10 13.69
N LEU A 85 -0.73 -13.48 14.60
CA LEU A 85 -2.18 -13.31 14.43
C LEU A 85 -2.50 -12.26 13.35
N ALA A 86 -1.76 -11.15 13.33
CA ALA A 86 -1.87 -10.16 12.25
C ALA A 86 -1.35 -10.71 10.93
N GLN A 87 -0.19 -11.37 10.95
CA GLN A 87 0.42 -11.99 9.77
C GLN A 87 -0.54 -12.94 9.08
N ARG A 88 -1.25 -13.80 9.84
CA ARG A 88 -2.25 -14.71 9.27
C ARG A 88 -3.33 -13.95 8.49
N LYS A 89 -3.90 -12.89 9.06
CA LYS A 89 -4.93 -12.10 8.36
C LYS A 89 -4.40 -11.32 7.16
N ILE A 90 -3.17 -10.83 7.23
CA ILE A 90 -2.50 -10.19 6.07
C ILE A 90 -2.29 -11.22 4.95
N LEU A 91 -1.90 -12.45 5.27
CA LEU A 91 -1.79 -13.54 4.30
C LEU A 91 -3.16 -13.96 3.73
N ASP A 92 -4.20 -14.00 4.56
CA ASP A 92 -5.58 -14.26 4.10
C ASP A 92 -6.02 -13.17 3.09
N CYS A 93 -5.72 -11.90 3.35
CA CYS A 93 -5.96 -10.81 2.38
C CYS A 93 -5.23 -11.04 1.06
N HIS A 94 -3.97 -11.46 1.09
CA HIS A 94 -3.25 -11.80 -0.15
C HIS A 94 -3.83 -13.02 -0.87
N ALA A 95 -4.45 -13.96 -0.16
CA ALA A 95 -5.03 -15.15 -0.78
C ALA A 95 -6.26 -14.82 -1.65
N VAL A 96 -7.01 -13.76 -1.31
CA VAL A 96 -8.17 -13.25 -2.09
C VAL A 96 -7.81 -13.11 -3.57
N THR A 97 -6.60 -12.65 -3.90
CA THR A 97 -6.21 -12.32 -5.27
C THR A 97 -6.22 -13.54 -6.21
N LYS A 98 -6.13 -14.76 -5.67
CA LYS A 98 -6.22 -16.01 -6.44
C LYS A 98 -7.64 -16.34 -6.88
N GLU A 99 -8.63 -15.72 -6.25
CA GLU A 99 -10.06 -15.89 -6.50
C GLU A 99 -10.61 -14.77 -7.41
N MET A 100 -9.73 -13.88 -7.90
CA MET A 100 -10.08 -12.73 -8.72
C MET A 100 -9.54 -12.87 -10.14
N GLU A 101 -10.28 -12.33 -11.12
CA GLU A 101 -9.87 -12.34 -12.53
C GLU A 101 -9.46 -10.95 -13.03
N ASN A 102 -10.06 -9.90 -12.48
CA ASN A 102 -9.81 -8.53 -12.90
C ASN A 102 -8.47 -8.03 -12.32
N LYS A 103 -7.61 -7.52 -13.22
CA LYS A 103 -6.25 -7.11 -12.89
C LYS A 103 -6.16 -5.88 -11.98
N GLU A 104 -7.11 -4.95 -12.10
CA GLU A 104 -7.20 -3.78 -11.22
C GLU A 104 -7.50 -4.25 -9.79
N ASP A 105 -8.51 -5.10 -9.62
CA ASP A 105 -8.91 -5.59 -8.29
C ASP A 105 -7.81 -6.43 -7.63
N ILE A 106 -7.14 -7.28 -8.41
CA ILE A 106 -5.96 -8.04 -7.96
C ILE A 106 -4.87 -7.09 -7.46
N ALA A 107 -4.57 -6.03 -8.20
CA ALA A 107 -3.55 -5.05 -7.82
C ALA A 107 -3.95 -4.28 -6.55
N ILE A 108 -5.20 -3.82 -6.44
CA ILE A 108 -5.72 -3.16 -5.23
C ILE A 108 -5.62 -4.09 -4.02
N CYS A 109 -6.04 -5.35 -4.15
CA CYS A 109 -6.00 -6.28 -3.03
C CYS A 109 -4.56 -6.62 -2.60
N HIS A 110 -3.63 -6.76 -3.56
CA HIS A 110 -2.21 -6.87 -3.24
C HIS A 110 -1.65 -5.62 -2.55
N SER A 111 -2.06 -4.41 -2.95
CA SER A 111 -1.62 -3.18 -2.29
C SER A 111 -2.09 -3.16 -0.83
N ILE A 112 -3.33 -3.54 -0.55
CA ILE A 112 -3.89 -3.63 0.81
C ILE A 112 -3.05 -4.58 1.70
N GLY A 113 -2.71 -5.77 1.20
CA GLY A 113 -1.87 -6.70 1.96
C GLY A 113 -0.46 -6.15 2.23
N GLN A 114 0.15 -5.48 1.25
CA GLN A 114 1.46 -4.83 1.43
C GLN A 114 1.40 -3.74 2.50
N VAL A 115 0.41 -2.85 2.42
CA VAL A 115 0.33 -1.72 3.34
C VAL A 115 0.04 -2.18 4.77
N CYS A 116 -0.75 -3.23 4.98
CA CYS A 116 -0.95 -3.83 6.31
C CYS A 116 0.33 -4.45 6.89
N ALA A 117 1.26 -4.90 6.04
CA ALA A 117 2.55 -5.45 6.47
C ALA A 117 3.58 -4.37 6.88
N VAL A 118 3.29 -3.07 6.71
CA VAL A 118 4.21 -1.97 7.09
C VAL A 118 4.51 -1.94 8.59
N VAL A 119 3.57 -2.43 9.41
CA VAL A 119 3.78 -2.62 10.86
C VAL A 119 4.98 -3.54 11.13
N HIS A 120 5.23 -4.53 10.27
CA HIS A 120 6.42 -5.37 10.36
C HIS A 120 7.70 -4.61 10.00
N THR A 121 7.66 -3.89 8.89
CA THR A 121 8.78 -3.08 8.38
C THR A 121 8.30 -2.08 7.33
N ALA A 122 8.83 -0.86 7.38
CA ALA A 122 8.57 0.19 6.40
C ALA A 122 8.86 -0.22 4.93
N ARG A 123 9.67 -1.27 4.71
CA ARG A 123 9.98 -1.80 3.37
C ARG A 123 8.76 -2.30 2.58
N HIS A 124 7.64 -2.57 3.25
CA HIS A 124 6.40 -2.94 2.57
C HIS A 124 5.65 -1.73 1.98
N ALA A 125 5.94 -0.50 2.41
CA ALA A 125 5.25 0.69 1.93
C ALA A 125 5.47 0.92 0.43
N ILE A 126 6.68 0.69 -0.07
CA ILE A 126 6.92 0.74 -1.52
C ILE A 126 6.11 -0.34 -2.24
N GLY A 127 5.88 -1.50 -1.63
CA GLY A 127 5.00 -2.53 -2.16
C GLY A 127 3.60 -1.99 -2.43
N TYR A 128 3.01 -1.23 -1.48
CA TYR A 128 1.73 -0.56 -1.69
C TYR A 128 1.76 0.34 -2.93
N ALA A 129 2.70 1.29 -3.00
CA ALA A 129 2.77 2.25 -4.10
C ALA A 129 2.93 1.55 -5.47
N LEU A 130 3.72 0.48 -5.56
CA LEU A 130 3.90 -0.25 -6.82
C LEU A 130 2.59 -0.90 -7.30
N TYR A 131 1.83 -1.50 -6.41
CA TYR A 131 0.55 -2.15 -6.74
C TYR A 131 -0.58 -1.13 -6.94
N ASP A 132 -0.64 -0.09 -6.11
CA ASP A 132 -1.66 0.96 -6.20
C ASP A 132 -1.52 1.75 -7.52
N LEU A 133 -0.30 2.17 -7.89
CA LEU A 133 -0.06 2.78 -9.19
C LEU A 133 -0.33 1.81 -10.35
N THR A 134 -0.03 0.52 -10.18
CA THR A 134 -0.37 -0.51 -11.19
C THR A 134 -1.88 -0.61 -11.40
N ALA A 135 -2.68 -0.55 -10.33
CA ALA A 135 -4.13 -0.55 -10.43
C ALA A 135 -4.65 0.66 -11.23
N LEU A 136 -4.05 1.85 -11.05
CA LEU A 136 -4.40 3.03 -11.85
C LEU A 136 -4.13 2.84 -13.34
N ILE A 137 -3.04 2.16 -13.71
CA ILE A 137 -2.80 1.82 -15.13
C ILE A 137 -3.90 0.92 -15.68
N TYR A 138 -4.31 -0.10 -14.92
CA TYR A 138 -5.38 -1.00 -15.35
C TYR A 138 -6.74 -0.29 -15.45
N LYS A 139 -7.01 0.66 -14.56
CA LYS A 139 -8.25 1.44 -14.54
C LYS A 139 -8.37 2.44 -15.69
N TYR A 140 -7.34 3.27 -15.88
CA TYR A 140 -7.39 4.41 -16.81
C TYR A 140 -6.78 4.13 -18.17
N GLY A 141 -5.98 3.06 -18.29
CA GLY A 141 -5.17 2.79 -19.46
C GLY A 141 -3.93 3.70 -19.53
N ILE A 142 -2.85 3.18 -20.12
CA ILE A 142 -1.55 3.88 -20.11
C ILE A 142 -1.62 5.27 -20.78
N GLU A 143 -2.48 5.43 -21.78
CA GLU A 143 -2.64 6.68 -22.55
C GLU A 143 -3.29 7.80 -21.73
N ASN A 144 -4.11 7.48 -20.72
CA ASN A 144 -4.89 8.45 -19.96
C ASN A 144 -4.53 8.50 -18.46
N CYS A 145 -3.50 7.76 -18.04
CA CYS A 145 -3.18 7.61 -16.61
C CYS A 145 -2.13 8.61 -16.10
N LYS A 146 -1.51 9.42 -16.96
CA LYS A 146 -0.32 10.21 -16.59
C LYS A 146 -0.58 11.11 -15.40
N ASP A 147 -1.56 12.00 -15.52
CA ASP A 147 -1.87 12.99 -14.49
C ASP A 147 -2.32 12.32 -13.19
N VAL A 148 -3.09 11.22 -13.30
CA VAL A 148 -3.59 10.47 -12.13
C VAL A 148 -2.45 9.75 -11.40
N VAL A 149 -1.50 9.14 -12.13
CA VAL A 149 -0.33 8.47 -11.55
C VAL A 149 0.60 9.47 -10.87
N GLU A 150 0.87 10.60 -11.53
CA GLU A 150 1.73 11.65 -11.00
C GLU A 150 1.12 12.32 -9.76
N GLN A 151 -0.19 12.61 -9.80
CA GLN A 151 -0.94 13.12 -8.65
C GLN A 151 -0.94 12.12 -7.49
N ARG A 152 -1.21 10.83 -7.77
CA ARG A 152 -1.24 9.80 -6.73
C ARG A 152 0.11 9.66 -6.02
N LYS A 153 1.22 9.78 -6.75
CA LYS A 153 2.56 9.82 -6.15
C LYS A 153 2.74 11.02 -5.21
N GLN A 154 2.21 12.19 -5.56
CA GLN A 154 2.25 13.36 -4.66
C GLN A 154 1.44 13.13 -3.39
N GLU A 155 0.27 12.49 -3.47
CA GLU A 155 -0.54 12.15 -2.30
C GLU A 155 0.25 11.27 -1.30
N TYR A 156 1.05 10.31 -1.80
CA TYR A 156 1.94 9.53 -0.94
C TYR A 156 2.94 10.40 -0.18
N ILE A 157 3.54 11.38 -0.85
CA ILE A 157 4.54 12.29 -0.29
C ILE A 157 3.90 13.25 0.70
N GLU A 158 2.77 13.84 0.35
CA GLU A 158 2.01 14.76 1.21
C GLU A 158 1.54 14.06 2.48
N LYS A 159 1.07 12.82 2.38
CA LYS A 159 0.66 12.04 3.55
C LYS A 159 1.82 11.75 4.51
N ILE A 160 3.04 11.58 3.99
CA ILE A 160 4.24 11.49 4.84
C ILE A 160 4.51 12.81 5.55
N ARG A 161 4.45 13.94 4.84
CA ARG A 161 4.63 15.26 5.44
C ARG A 161 3.62 15.50 6.55
N TYR A 162 2.35 15.22 6.27
CA TYR A 162 1.27 15.29 7.24
C TYR A 162 1.59 14.51 8.51
N TRP A 163 1.93 13.22 8.40
CA TRP A 163 2.18 12.39 9.59
C TRP A 163 3.49 12.73 10.30
N ASN A 164 4.49 13.31 9.63
CA ASN A 164 5.67 13.86 10.32
C ASN A 164 5.30 15.03 11.22
N GLU A 165 4.41 15.92 10.77
CA GLU A 165 3.96 17.08 11.54
C GLU A 165 2.98 16.69 12.66
N HIS A 166 2.15 15.67 12.43
CA HIS A 166 1.03 15.30 13.32
C HIS A 166 1.28 14.00 14.11
N LEU A 167 2.52 13.47 14.14
CA LEU A 167 2.82 12.23 14.88
C LEU A 167 2.49 12.39 16.37
N CYS A 168 2.75 13.55 16.95
CA CYS A 168 2.48 13.86 18.36
C CYS A 168 0.98 13.97 18.68
N ASP A 169 0.14 14.19 17.67
CA ASP A 169 -1.30 14.33 17.84
C ASP A 169 -2.00 12.96 17.90
N TYR A 170 -1.32 11.89 17.44
CA TYR A 170 -1.87 10.54 17.47
C TYR A 170 -2.08 10.05 18.92
N GLN A 171 -3.34 9.88 19.29
CA GLN A 171 -3.76 9.47 20.64
C GLN A 171 -3.74 7.95 20.87
N GLY A 172 -3.41 7.16 19.85
CA GLY A 172 -3.37 5.70 19.95
C GLY A 172 -2.11 5.20 20.66
N ILE A 173 -2.20 3.98 21.18
CA ILE A 173 -1.07 3.31 21.85
C ILE A 173 -0.20 2.61 20.80
N TRP A 174 1.11 2.59 21.05
CA TRP A 174 2.09 1.85 20.28
C TRP A 174 2.68 0.70 21.10
N ALA A 175 2.89 -0.44 20.47
CA ALA A 175 3.71 -1.50 21.03
C ALA A 175 5.17 -1.05 21.17
N ASP A 176 5.91 -1.61 22.13
CA ASP A 176 7.32 -1.27 22.37
C ASP A 176 8.20 -1.38 21.12
N PHE A 177 7.91 -2.33 20.22
CA PHE A 177 8.68 -2.51 18.99
C PHE A 177 8.47 -1.38 17.97
N MET A 178 7.35 -0.65 18.04
CA MET A 178 7.05 0.51 17.19
C MET A 178 7.70 1.80 17.71
N LEU A 179 8.23 1.79 18.93
CA LEU A 179 8.90 2.93 19.57
C LEU A 179 10.42 2.94 19.33
N LYS A 180 10.96 1.87 18.72
CA LYS A 180 12.38 1.71 18.39
C LYS A 180 12.72 2.43 17.09
#